data_AF-A0A2N5T3P4-F1
#
_entry.id   AF-A0A2N5T3P4-F1
#
_cell.length_a   1.000
_cell.length_b   1.000
_cell.length_c   1.000
_cell.angle_alpha   90.00
_cell.angle_beta   90.00
_cell.angle_gamma   90.00
#
_symmetry.space_group_name_H-M   'P 1'
#
loop_
_entity.id
_entity.type
_entity.pdbx_description
1 polymer ?
#
loop_
_entity_poly.entity_id
_entity_poly.type
_entity_poly.pdbx_seq_one_letter_code
_entity_poly.pdbx_strand_id
1 'polypeptide(L)' 'MEAYLRTCHVPSEDHVTHAQLKLHGITHWTFFVKSCEAELLKLGFPLGTSHLLCDG' A
#
# COMPACT_ATOMS: atom_id res chain seq x y z
N MET A 1 6.20 -8.74 0.12
CA MET A 1 5.77 -7.36 -0.17
C MET A 1 5.58 -7.15 -1.66
N GLU A 2 6.65 -7.16 -2.46
CA GLU A 2 6.60 -6.94 -3.93
C GLU A 2 5.58 -7.78 -4.69
N ALA A 3 5.45 -9.08 -4.37
CA ALA A 3 4.46 -9.93 -5.02
C ALA A 3 3.01 -9.46 -4.76
N TYR A 4 2.73 -8.97 -3.55
CA TYR A 4 1.42 -8.45 -3.17
C TYR A 4 1.12 -7.13 -3.86
N LEU A 5 2.08 -6.21 -3.89
CA LEU A 5 1.96 -4.94 -4.61
C LEU A 5 1.62 -5.18 -6.09
N ARG A 6 2.29 -6.15 -6.73
CA ARG A 6 1.96 -6.54 -8.11
C ARG A 6 0.55 -7.10 -8.26
N THR A 7 0.07 -7.92 -7.32
CA THR A 7 -1.33 -8.39 -7.31
C THR A 7 -2.32 -7.23 -7.19
N CYS A 8 -1.96 -6.20 -6.40
CA CYS A 8 -2.73 -4.97 -6.24
C CYS A 8 -2.52 -3.97 -7.39
N HIS A 9 -1.89 -4.38 -8.50
CA HIS A 9 -1.59 -3.53 -9.65
C HIS A 9 -0.77 -2.26 -9.32
N VAL A 10 0.01 -2.30 -8.23
CA VAL A 10 0.98 -1.26 -7.89
C VAL A 10 2.27 -1.54 -8.66
N PRO A 11 2.69 -0.66 -9.59
CA PRO A 11 3.93 -0.84 -10.34
C PRO A 11 5.16 -0.79 -9.44
N SER A 12 6.23 -1.47 -9.84
CA SER A 12 7.54 -1.39 -9.15
C SER A 12 8.14 0.01 -9.14
N GLU A 13 7.72 0.86 -10.08
CA GLU A 13 8.16 2.25 -10.22
C GLU A 13 7.29 3.22 -9.43
N ASP A 14 6.28 2.75 -8.67
CA ASP A 14 5.49 3.60 -7.78
C ASP A 14 6.32 4.04 -6.57
N HIS A 15 7.17 5.03 -6.81
CA HIS A 15 8.05 5.60 -5.81
C HIS A 15 7.29 6.19 -4.62
N VAL A 16 6.03 6.61 -4.80
CA VAL A 16 5.20 7.17 -3.72
C VAL A 16 4.81 6.06 -2.76
N THR A 17 4.22 4.98 -3.25
CA THR A 17 3.84 3.83 -2.42
C THR A 17 5.06 3.26 -1.70
N HIS A 18 6.16 3.04 -2.42
CA HIS A 18 7.41 2.54 -1.82
C HIS A 18 8.01 3.51 -0.78
N ALA A 19 7.89 4.82 -0.97
CA ALA A 19 8.30 5.81 0.03
C ALA A 19 7.43 5.72 1.28
N GLN A 20 6.11 5.59 1.15
CA GLN A 20 5.20 5.44 2.30
C GLN A 20 5.49 4.16 3.09
N LEU A 21 5.79 3.05 2.42
CA LEU A 21 6.20 1.81 3.10
C LEU A 21 7.43 2.01 3.98
N LYS A 22 8.45 2.70 3.45
CA LYS A 22 9.68 2.99 4.19
C LYS A 22 9.43 3.98 5.33
N LEU A 23 8.66 5.03 5.07
CA LEU A 23 8.34 6.07 6.05
C LEU A 23 7.61 5.50 7.27
N HIS A 24 6.65 4.60 7.05
CA HIS A 24 5.84 4.00 8.10
C HIS A 24 6.35 2.64 8.60
N GLY A 25 7.49 2.17 8.09
CA GLY A 25 8.09 0.89 8.48
C GLY A 25 7.25 -0.34 8.11
N ILE A 26 6.42 -0.25 7.08
CA ILE A 26 5.56 -1.36 6.63
C ILE A 26 6.42 -2.35 5.84
N THR A 27 6.70 -3.50 6.44
CA THR A 27 7.55 -4.55 5.85
C THR A 27 6.75 -5.76 5.36
N HIS A 28 5.49 -5.90 5.79
CA HIS A 28 4.64 -7.04 5.50
C HIS A 28 3.27 -6.63 4.96
N TRP A 29 2.80 -7.35 3.94
CA TRP A 29 1.54 -7.08 3.24
C TRP A 29 0.29 -7.30 4.11
N THR A 30 0.39 -8.12 5.16
CA THR A 30 -0.71 -8.36 6.11
C THR A 30 -1.16 -7.09 6.84
N PHE A 31 -0.37 -6.02 6.78
CA PHE A 31 -0.78 -4.70 7.23
C PHE A 31 -2.02 -4.22 6.45
N PHE A 32 -2.01 -4.31 5.12
CA PHE A 32 -3.09 -3.78 4.28
C PHE A 32 -4.41 -4.51 4.47
N VAL A 33 -4.36 -5.84 4.63
CA VAL A 33 -5.55 -6.68 4.93
C VAL A 33 -6.21 -6.31 6.27
N LYS A 34 -5.45 -5.75 7.20
CA LYS A 34 -5.94 -5.31 8.51
C LYS A 34 -6.29 -3.82 8.55
N SER A 35 -5.95 -3.08 7.52
CA SER A 35 -6.20 -1.65 7.39
C SER A 35 -7.41 -1.39 6.52
N CYS A 36 -8.03 -0.23 6.73
CA CYS A 36 -9.04 0.29 5.82
C CYS A 36 -8.47 1.43 4.95
N GLU A 37 -9.16 1.72 3.85
CA GLU A 37 -8.76 2.76 2.89
C GLU A 37 -8.54 4.12 3.59
N ALA A 38 -9.40 4.48 4.54
CA ALA A 38 -9.29 5.71 5.31
C ALA A 38 -8.02 5.79 6.18
N GLU A 39 -7.51 4.66 6.66
CA GLU A 39 -6.23 4.61 7.39
C GLU A 39 -5.05 4.78 6.45
N LEU A 40 -5.08 4.12 5.28
CA LEU A 40 -4.03 4.26 4.27
C LEU A 40 -3.95 5.69 3.70
N LEU A 41 -5.10 6.34 3.49
CA LEU A 41 -5.16 7.75 3.11
C LEU A 41 -4.50 8.67 4.15
N LYS A 42 -4.72 8.41 5.45
CA LYS A 42 -4.07 9.18 6.53
C LYS A 42 -2.56 8.96 6.59
N LEU A 43 -2.10 7.78 6.18
CA LEU A 43 -0.68 7.47 6.03
C LEU A 43 -0.07 8.08 4.76
N GLY A 44 -0.88 8.69 3.88
CA GLY A 44 -0.41 9.38 2.68
C GLY A 44 -0.28 8.48 1.45
N PHE A 45 -0.92 7.29 1.46
CA PHE A 45 -1.08 6.50 0.24
C PHE A 45 -2.10 7.19 -0.69
N PRO A 46 -1.92 7.12 -2.02
CA PRO A 46 -2.90 7.61 -2.98
C PRO A 46 -4.25 6.89 -2.83
N LEU A 47 -5.37 7.57 -3.16
CA LEU A 47 -6.73 7.00 -3.06
C LEU A 47 -6.88 5.69 -3.84
N GLY A 48 -6.51 5.69 -5.14
CA GLY A 48 -6.61 4.50 -5.97
C GLY A 48 -5.76 3.33 -5.45
N THR A 49 -4.54 3.61 -5.02
CA THR A 49 -3.66 2.59 -4.44
C THR A 49 -4.20 2.06 -3.10
N SER A 50 -4.76 2.93 -2.27
CA SER A 50 -5.34 2.55 -0.97
C SER A 50 -6.50 1.57 -1.15
N HIS A 51 -7.38 1.83 -2.12
CA HIS A 51 -8.48 0.93 -2.46
C HIS A 51 -7.96 -0.44 -2.91
N LEU A 52 -7.00 -0.47 -3.85
CA LEU A 52 -6.42 -1.72 -4.37
C LEU A 52 -5.67 -2.53 -3.30
N LEU A 53 -5.00 -1.85 -2.36
CA LEU A 53 -4.29 -2.50 -1.25
C LEU A 53 -5.24 -3.08 -0.20
N CYS A 54 -6.44 -2.52 -0.01
CA CYS A 54 -7.42 -3.07 0.93
C CYS A 54 -8.17 -4.27 0.35
N ASP A 55 -8.40 -4.29 -0.96
CA ASP A 55 -9.17 -5.35 -1.64
C ASP A 55 -8.30 -6.55 -2.11
N GLY A 56 -6.97 -6.41 -2.08
CA GLY A 56 -6.00 -7.38 -2.62
C GLY A 56 -5.56 -8.51 -1.69
#